data_AF-A0AA96LX14-F1
#
_entry.id   AF-A0AA96LX14-F1
#
_cell.length_a   1.000
_cell.length_b   1.000
_cell.length_c   1.000
_cell.angle_alpha   90.00
_cell.angle_beta   90.00
_cell.angle_gamma   90.00
#
_symmetry.space_group_name_H-M   'P 1'
#
loop_
_entity.id
_entity.type
_entity.pdbx_description
1 polymer ?
#
loop_
_entity_poly.entity_id
_entity_poly.type
_entity_poly.pdbx_seq_one_letter_code
_entity_poly.pdbx_strand_id
1 'polypeptide(L)'
;MRLFAASFRGAHSRLTRTITQHKIRALVSSHRDRDRKKRDFRRLWILRLNAVIRGNRVSHSYSKLIHDLQKKQLFLNRKILAQIAISNRNCLYIILNEIMK
;
A
#
# COMPACT_ATOMS: atom_id res chain seq x y z
N MET A 1 13.73 -0.28 30.60
CA MET A 1 13.59 -1.57 29.87
C MET A 1 12.18 -2.13 29.92
N ARG A 2 11.57 -2.25 31.11
CA ARG A 2 10.20 -2.77 31.28
C ARG A 2 9.13 -2.05 30.45
N LEU A 3 9.18 -0.71 30.35
CA LEU A 3 8.25 0.09 29.53
C LEU A 3 8.17 -0.36 28.07
N PHE A 4 9.30 -0.71 27.44
CA PHE A 4 9.33 -1.14 26.04
C PHE A 4 8.69 -2.52 25.83
N ALA A 5 8.78 -3.40 26.83
CA ALA A 5 8.30 -4.79 26.77
C ALA A 5 6.97 -4.99 27.52
N ALA A 6 6.25 -3.92 27.84
CA ALA A 6 5.06 -3.99 28.69
C ALA A 6 3.95 -4.89 28.12
N SER A 7 3.79 -4.90 26.79
CA SER A 7 2.82 -5.74 26.07
C SER A 7 3.39 -7.08 25.59
N PHE A 8 4.62 -7.43 25.97
CA PHE A 8 5.24 -8.69 25.53
C PHE A 8 4.68 -9.87 26.34
N ARG A 9 4.38 -10.97 25.65
CA ARG A 9 3.77 -12.15 26.28
C ARG A 9 4.78 -12.95 27.12
N GLY A 10 4.34 -13.46 28.26
CA GLY A 10 5.09 -14.42 29.08
C GLY A 10 6.43 -13.89 29.61
N ALA A 11 7.47 -14.71 29.51
CA ALA A 11 8.81 -14.39 30.02
C ALA A 11 9.45 -13.15 29.37
N HIS A 12 9.01 -12.79 28.16
CA HIS A 12 9.53 -11.67 27.37
C HIS A 12 9.25 -10.29 27.96
N SER A 13 8.32 -10.17 28.92
CA SER A 13 8.04 -8.93 29.68
C SER A 13 8.54 -8.98 31.13
N ARG A 14 9.00 -10.14 31.60
CA ARG A 14 9.39 -10.37 33.00
C ARG A 14 10.91 -10.47 33.19
N LEU A 15 11.60 -11.27 32.39
CA LEU A 15 13.02 -11.57 32.57
C LEU A 15 13.89 -10.55 31.84
N THR A 16 14.81 -9.89 32.55
CA THR A 16 15.65 -8.79 32.01
C THR A 16 16.51 -9.23 30.82
N ARG A 17 17.15 -10.40 30.91
CA ARG A 17 17.96 -11.00 29.82
C ARG A 17 17.12 -11.27 28.56
N THR A 18 15.91 -11.78 28.74
CA THR A 18 15.00 -12.05 27.61
C THR A 18 14.46 -10.74 27.03
N ILE A 19 14.12 -9.76 27.86
CA ILE A 19 13.66 -8.43 27.42
C ILE A 19 14.70 -7.76 26.52
N THR A 20 15.99 -7.78 26.88
CA THR A 20 17.03 -7.14 26.08
C THR A 20 17.18 -7.80 24.71
N GLN A 21 17.17 -9.14 24.65
CA GLN A 21 17.21 -9.87 23.38
C GLN A 21 16.00 -9.56 22.49
N HIS A 22 14.79 -9.56 23.06
CA HIS A 22 13.57 -9.26 22.31
C HIS A 22 13.49 -7.80 21.87
N LYS A 23 14.00 -6.87 22.69
CA LYS A 23 14.10 -5.46 22.32
C LYS A 23 14.92 -5.28 21.04
N ILE A 24 16.09 -5.92 20.97
CA ILE A 24 16.96 -5.84 19.77
C ILE A 24 16.22 -6.40 18.55
N ARG A 25 15.59 -7.58 18.67
CA ARG A 25 14.81 -8.20 17.58
C ARG A 25 13.64 -7.34 17.11
N ALA A 26 12.93 -6.70 18.04
CA ALA A 26 11.82 -5.81 17.74
C ALA A 26 12.28 -4.56 16.99
N LEU A 27 13.41 -3.98 17.36
CA LEU A 27 13.98 -2.81 16.67
C LEU A 27 14.43 -3.16 15.25
N VAL A 28 15.09 -4.30 15.05
CA VAL A 28 15.48 -4.78 13.72
C VAL A 28 14.25 -5.02 12.84
N SER A 29 13.21 -5.67 13.38
CA SER A 29 11.97 -5.92 12.65
C SER A 29 11.27 -4.61 12.29
N SER A 30 11.16 -3.67 13.24
CA SER A 30 10.58 -2.34 13.01
C SER A 30 11.29 -1.57 11.91
N HIS A 31 12.63 -1.58 11.89
CA HIS A 31 13.39 -0.93 10.84
C HIS A 31 13.12 -1.56 9.46
N ARG A 32 13.22 -2.89 9.35
CA ARG A 32 12.94 -3.62 8.11
C ARG A 32 11.51 -3.42 7.61
N ASP A 33 10.54 -3.45 8.52
CA ASP A 33 9.13 -3.41 8.16
C ASP A 33 8.67 -2.00 7.75
N ARG A 34 9.37 -0.94 8.16
CA ARG A 34 9.14 0.43 7.62
C ARG A 34 9.37 0.50 6.12
N ASP A 35 10.37 -0.20 5.59
CA ASP A 35 10.62 -0.24 4.15
C ASP A 35 9.67 -1.19 3.42
N ARG A 36 9.35 -2.34 4.04
CA ARG A 36 8.32 -3.25 3.50
C ARG A 36 6.96 -2.59 3.39
N LYS A 37 6.56 -1.78 4.38
CA LYS A 37 5.29 -1.04 4.39
C LYS A 37 5.11 -0.17 3.14
N LYS A 38 6.18 0.46 2.62
CA LYS A 38 6.14 1.25 1.37
C LYS A 38 5.77 0.36 0.16
N ARG A 39 6.37 -0.83 0.07
CA ARG A 39 6.09 -1.82 -0.98
C ARG A 39 4.68 -2.41 -0.85
N ASP A 40 4.27 -2.74 0.37
CA ASP A 40 2.99 -3.39 0.63
C ASP A 40 1.81 -2.47 0.30
N PHE A 41 1.92 -1.17 0.64
CA PHE A 41 0.92 -0.19 0.20
C PHE A 41 0.87 -0.02 -1.31
N ARG A 42 2.02 0.03 -1.98
CA ARG A 42 2.06 0.10 -3.44
C ARG A 42 1.37 -1.12 -4.05
N ARG A 43 1.62 -2.33 -3.52
CA ARG A 43 0.96 -3.56 -3.96
C ARG A 43 -0.55 -3.49 -3.74
N LEU A 44 -1.00 -3.00 -2.58
CA LEU A 44 -2.41 -2.84 -2.26
C LEU A 44 -3.12 -1.85 -3.21
N TRP A 45 -2.50 -0.72 -3.53
CA TRP A 45 -3.08 0.26 -4.45
C TRP A 45 -3.24 -0.32 -5.87
N ILE A 46 -2.24 -1.06 -6.35
CA ILE A 46 -2.32 -1.75 -7.64
C ILE A 46 -3.45 -2.79 -7.64
N LEU A 47 -3.55 -3.58 -6.57
CA LEU A 47 -4.60 -4.59 -6.44
C LEU A 47 -6.01 -3.96 -6.48
N ARG A 48 -6.21 -2.90 -5.69
CA ARG A 48 -7.48 -2.15 -5.64
C ARG A 48 -7.85 -1.57 -7.01
N LEU A 49 -6.88 -0.96 -7.68
CA LEU A 49 -7.09 -0.43 -9.03
C LEU A 49 -7.45 -1.51 -10.04
N ASN A 50 -6.69 -2.61 -10.05
CA ASN A 50 -6.92 -3.71 -10.97
C ASN A 50 -8.33 -4.31 -10.80
N ALA A 51 -8.81 -4.43 -9.55
CA ALA A 51 -10.17 -4.89 -9.28
C ALA A 51 -11.25 -3.97 -9.87
N VAL A 52 -11.11 -2.64 -9.69
CA VAL A 52 -12.07 -1.66 -10.21
C VAL A 52 -12.05 -1.59 -11.73
N ILE A 53 -10.85 -1.60 -12.33
CA ILE A 53 -10.61 -1.53 -13.77
C ILE A 53 -11.21 -2.76 -14.47
N ARG A 54 -11.01 -3.96 -13.92
CA ARG A 54 -11.60 -5.20 -14.47
C ARG A 54 -13.13 -5.17 -14.51
N GLY A 55 -13.77 -4.46 -13.59
CA GLY A 55 -15.22 -4.25 -13.59
C GLY A 55 -15.70 -3.19 -14.59
N ASN A 56 -14.81 -2.40 -15.19
CA ASN A 56 -15.14 -1.37 -16.18
C ASN A 56 -14.82 -1.86 -17.59
N ARG A 57 -15.74 -1.65 -18.54
CA ARG A 57 -15.57 -2.07 -19.95
C ARG A 57 -14.50 -1.28 -20.72
N VAL A 58 -14.11 -0.10 -20.24
CA VAL A 58 -13.28 0.88 -20.96
C VAL A 58 -11.79 0.52 -21.00
N SER A 59 -11.26 -0.15 -19.98
CA SER A 59 -9.85 -0.56 -19.94
C SER A 59 -9.76 -1.90 -19.24
N HIS A 60 -9.39 -2.96 -19.95
CA HIS A 60 -9.43 -4.31 -19.40
C HIS A 60 -8.24 -4.65 -18.50
N SER A 61 -7.17 -3.81 -18.49
CA SER A 61 -5.95 -4.09 -17.74
C SER A 61 -5.29 -2.84 -17.14
N TYR A 62 -4.74 -3.01 -15.93
CA TYR A 62 -3.98 -1.96 -15.23
C TYR A 62 -2.75 -1.49 -16.01
N SER A 63 -2.02 -2.41 -16.67
CA SER A 63 -0.81 -2.07 -17.43
C SER A 63 -1.10 -1.10 -18.57
N LYS A 64 -2.21 -1.32 -19.29
CA LYS A 64 -2.66 -0.43 -20.37
C LYS A 64 -3.02 0.95 -19.85
N LEU A 65 -3.77 1.01 -18.74
CA LEU A 65 -4.10 2.28 -18.09
C LEU A 65 -2.86 3.11 -17.73
N ILE A 66 -1.85 2.48 -17.11
CA ILE A 66 -0.63 3.20 -16.71
C ILE A 66 0.15 3.67 -17.94
N HIS A 67 0.23 2.85 -18.98
CA HIS A 67 0.86 3.22 -20.24
C HIS A 67 0.17 4.44 -20.87
N ASP A 68 -1.17 4.44 -20.92
CA ASP A 68 -1.93 5.51 -21.54
C ASP A 68 -1.88 6.82 -20.72
N LEU A 69 -1.87 6.71 -19.39
CA LEU A 69 -1.60 7.84 -18.49
C LEU A 69 -0.22 8.46 -18.73
N GLN A 70 0.81 7.64 -18.95
CA GLN A 70 2.15 8.12 -19.26
C GLN A 70 2.21 8.79 -20.65
N LYS A 71 1.54 8.21 -21.65
CA LYS A 71 1.44 8.78 -23.00
C LYS A 71 0.79 10.17 -22.99
N LYS A 72 -0.23 10.36 -22.15
CA LYS A 72 -0.94 11.64 -21.95
C LYS A 72 -0.22 12.58 -20.95
N GLN A 73 0.98 12.24 -20.49
CA GLN A 73 1.78 13.02 -19.53
C GLN A 73 1.07 13.32 -18.19
N LEU A 74 0.13 12.46 -17.77
CA LEU A 74 -0.58 12.59 -16.51
C LEU A 74 0.21 11.90 -15.38
N PHE A 75 0.87 12.70 -14.54
CA PHE A 75 1.69 12.23 -13.42
C PHE A 75 0.88 11.90 -12.15
N LEU A 76 -0.18 11.11 -12.29
CA LEU A 76 -1.02 10.71 -11.15
C LEU A 76 -0.37 9.59 -10.32
N ASN A 77 -0.31 9.83 -9.01
CA ASN A 77 0.17 8.83 -8.06
C ASN A 77 -0.84 7.69 -7.89
N ARG A 78 -0.32 6.45 -7.80
CA ARG A 78 -1.13 5.22 -7.61
C ARG A 78 -1.97 5.25 -6.33
N LYS A 79 -1.49 5.94 -5.29
CA LYS A 79 -2.26 6.20 -4.06
C LYS A 79 -3.55 6.96 -4.36
N ILE A 80 -3.43 8.07 -5.08
CA ILE A 80 -4.56 8.95 -5.42
C ILE A 80 -5.52 8.22 -6.35
N LEU A 81 -4.98 7.56 -7.38
CA LEU A 81 -5.81 6.80 -8.31
C LEU A 81 -6.60 5.69 -7.59
N ALA A 82 -5.97 4.95 -6.67
CA ALA A 82 -6.66 3.93 -5.88
C ALA A 82 -7.70 4.51 -4.91
N GLN A 83 -7.46 5.71 -4.38
CA GLN A 83 -8.42 6.40 -3.53
C GLN A 83 -9.63 6.91 -4.33
N ILE A 84 -9.41 7.49 -5.50
CA ILE A 84 -10.47 7.91 -6.43
C ILE A 84 -11.31 6.69 -6.83
N ALA A 85 -10.65 5.57 -7.15
CA ALA A 85 -11.33 4.33 -7.54
C ALA A 85 -12.30 3.81 -6.47
N ILE A 86 -12.01 4.04 -5.19
CA ILE A 86 -12.87 3.63 -4.07
C ILE A 86 -13.92 4.70 -3.75
N SER A 87 -13.52 5.97 -3.70
CA SER A 87 -14.36 7.07 -3.24
C SER A 87 -15.41 7.49 -4.28
N ASN A 88 -15.02 7.55 -5.55
CA ASN A 88 -15.90 8.02 -6.62
C ASN A 88 -15.58 7.31 -7.95
N ARG A 89 -16.39 6.30 -8.26
CA ARG A 89 -16.25 5.49 -9.48
C ARG A 89 -16.53 6.30 -10.76
N ASN A 90 -17.42 7.29 -10.69
CA ASN A 90 -17.79 8.13 -11.83
C ASN A 90 -16.61 9.02 -12.26
N CYS A 91 -15.88 9.59 -11.30
CA CYS A 91 -14.66 10.36 -11.58
C CYS A 91 -13.62 9.53 -12.32
N LEU A 92 -13.41 8.28 -11.89
CA LEU A 92 -12.50 7.36 -12.57
C LEU A 92 -12.95 7.07 -14.01
N TYR A 93 -14.25 6.91 -14.24
CA TYR A 93 -14.80 6.72 -15.59
C TYR A 93 -14.55 7.92 -16.52
N ILE A 94 -14.75 9.15 -16.02
CA ILE A 94 -14.47 10.37 -16.79
C ILE A 94 -13.00 10.44 -17.19
N ILE A 95 -12.09 10.17 -16.24
CA ILE A 95 -10.64 10.15 -16.50
C ILE A 95 -10.30 9.11 -17.58
N LEU A 96 -10.89 7.91 -17.51
CA LEU A 96 -10.65 6.86 -18.51
C LEU A 96 -11.11 7.26 -19.91
N ASN A 97 -12.28 7.89 -20.02
CA ASN A 97 -12.79 8.36 -21.32
C ASN A 97 -11.89 9.46 -21.92
N GLU A 98 -11.41 10.39 -21.10
CA GLU A 98 -10.51 11.46 -21.55
C GLU A 98 -9.15 10.92 -22.04
N ILE A 99 -8.68 9.82 -21.45
CA ILE A 99 -7.43 9.17 -21.85
C ILE A 99 -7.59 8.42 -23.18
N MET A 100 -8.77 7.82 -23.42
CA MET A 100 -9.05 7.09 -24.66
C MET A 100 -9.32 7.99 -25.87
N LYS A 101 -9.77 9.22 -25.63
CA LYS A 101 -9.97 10.24 -26.65
C LYS A 101 -8.63 10.74 -27.19
#